data_AF-A0A519MNY3-F1
#
_entry.id   AF-A0A519MNY3-F1
#
_cell.length_a   1.000
_cell.length_b   1.000
_cell.length_c   1.000
_cell.angle_alpha   90.00
_cell.angle_beta   90.00
_cell.angle_gamma   90.00
#
_symmetry.space_group_name_H-M   'P 1'
#
loop_
_entity.id
_entity.type
_entity.pdbx_description
1 polymer ?
#
loop_
_entity_poly.entity_id
_entity_poly.type
_entity_poly.pdbx_seq_one_letter_code
_entity_poly.pdbx_strand_id
1 'polypeptide(L)'
;MKYQQIDSALFVKNRKKFTAEMKPKSIAIFNSNDIYPISADSTMPFQQHRDIFYLSGVDQEESILLLCPDAPYENQREMLFLRETNEHIAVWHGEKLTKERAYEISGIKTVHWLQDFEKVLFEMMTYTDTMYINTNEHYRATIETETR
;
A
#
# COMPACT_ATOMS: atom_id res chain seq x y z
N MET A 1 -9.17 3.20 -16.71
CA MET A 1 -9.27 3.55 -15.28
C MET A 1 -10.74 3.81 -14.94
N LYS A 2 -11.22 3.28 -13.81
CA LYS A 2 -12.62 3.41 -13.36
C LYS A 2 -13.01 4.85 -12.97
N TYR A 3 -12.01 5.73 -12.81
CA TYR A 3 -12.15 7.13 -12.42
C TYR A 3 -11.23 8.04 -13.24
N GLN A 4 -11.58 9.33 -13.33
CA GLN A 4 -10.67 10.38 -13.80
C GLN A 4 -9.48 10.46 -12.84
N GLN A 5 -8.25 10.65 -13.36
CA GLN A 5 -7.07 10.71 -12.53
C GLN A 5 -7.19 11.85 -11.51
N ILE A 6 -7.11 11.50 -10.23
CA ILE A 6 -7.11 12.45 -9.12
C ILE A 6 -5.71 13.07 -9.02
N ASP A 7 -5.63 14.36 -8.75
CA ASP A 7 -4.37 15.07 -8.54
C ASP A 7 -3.62 14.51 -7.32
N SER A 8 -2.35 14.15 -7.51
CA SER A 8 -1.49 13.60 -6.47
C SER A 8 -1.27 14.55 -5.30
N ALA A 9 -1.45 15.86 -5.50
CA ALA A 9 -1.41 16.87 -4.45
C ALA A 9 -2.43 16.60 -3.33
N LEU A 10 -3.59 15.98 -3.64
CA LEU A 10 -4.57 15.60 -2.63
C LEU A 10 -4.00 14.53 -1.70
N PHE A 11 -3.39 13.49 -2.24
CA PHE A 11 -2.82 12.38 -1.47
C PHE A 11 -1.63 12.85 -0.63
N VAL A 12 -0.77 13.70 -1.18
CA VAL A 12 0.34 14.34 -0.44
C VAL A 12 -0.20 15.14 0.75
N LYS A 13 -1.27 15.92 0.57
CA LYS A 13 -1.91 16.67 1.64
C LYS A 13 -2.49 15.75 2.71
N ASN A 14 -3.14 14.65 2.31
CA ASN A 14 -3.73 13.68 3.22
C ASN A 14 -2.67 12.99 4.08
N ARG A 15 -1.55 12.55 3.48
CA ARG A 15 -0.42 11.97 4.22
C ARG A 15 0.16 12.95 5.22
N LYS A 16 0.40 14.21 4.82
CA LYS A 16 0.86 15.25 5.75
C LYS A 16 -0.07 15.47 6.94
N LYS A 17 -1.39 15.44 6.71
CA LYS A 17 -2.38 15.56 7.79
C LYS A 17 -2.32 14.34 8.72
N PHE A 18 -2.20 13.14 8.17
CA PHE A 18 -2.11 11.91 8.96
C PHE A 18 -0.82 11.86 9.79
N THR A 19 0.34 12.14 9.17
CA THR A 19 1.64 12.09 9.85
C THR A 19 1.81 13.17 10.91
N ALA A 20 1.10 14.30 10.81
CA ALA A 20 1.08 15.33 11.85
C ALA A 20 0.43 14.85 13.17
N GLU A 21 -0.45 13.85 13.11
CA GLU A 21 -1.12 13.28 14.30
C GLU A 21 -0.41 12.03 14.83
N MET A 22 0.65 11.57 14.16
CA MET A 22 1.44 10.42 14.59
C MET A 22 2.32 10.80 15.79
N LYS A 23 2.52 9.85 16.70
CA LYS A 23 3.53 10.00 17.75
C LYS A 23 4.92 10.10 17.13
N PRO A 24 5.87 10.81 17.78
CA PRO A 24 7.26 10.79 17.34
C PRO A 24 7.83 9.36 17.28
N LYS A 25 8.79 9.13 16.40
CA LYS A 25 9.46 7.84 16.18
C LYS A 25 8.46 6.71 15.95
N SER A 26 7.50 6.93 15.07
CA SER A 26 6.50 5.93 14.74
C SER A 26 6.44 5.61 13.26
N ILE A 27 5.90 4.43 12.98
CA ILE A 27 5.67 3.92 11.64
C ILE A 27 4.21 3.53 11.48
N ALA A 28 3.62 3.83 10.33
CA ALA A 28 2.27 3.41 9.98
C ALA A 28 2.29 2.58 8.71
N ILE A 29 1.56 1.46 8.72
CA ILE A 29 1.50 0.51 7.61
C ILE A 29 0.04 0.35 7.17
N PHE A 30 -0.21 0.55 5.88
CA PHE A 30 -1.50 0.37 5.25
C PHE A 30 -1.38 -0.63 4.12
N ASN A 31 -2.24 -1.64 4.14
CA ASN A 31 -2.25 -2.71 3.15
C ASN A 31 -3.40 -2.50 2.16
N SER A 32 -3.20 -2.93 0.92
CA SER A 32 -4.29 -3.15 -0.01
C SER A 32 -5.22 -4.27 0.48
N ASN A 33 -6.43 -4.32 -0.06
CA ASN A 33 -7.29 -5.48 0.12
C ASN A 33 -6.75 -6.70 -0.64
N ASP A 34 -7.22 -7.88 -0.25
CA ASP A 34 -7.00 -9.12 -0.99
C ASP A 34 -7.94 -9.24 -2.20
N ILE A 35 -7.58 -10.13 -3.12
CA ILE A 35 -8.48 -10.57 -4.18
C ILE A 35 -9.38 -11.66 -3.62
N TYR A 36 -10.68 -11.42 -3.56
CA TYR A 36 -11.64 -12.40 -3.04
C TYR A 36 -11.97 -13.48 -4.08
N PRO A 37 -11.72 -14.76 -3.80
CA PRO A 37 -12.08 -15.85 -4.70
C PRO A 37 -13.61 -16.10 -4.70
N ILE A 38 -14.15 -16.50 -5.86
CA ILE A 38 -15.55 -16.96 -6.00
C ILE A 38 -15.57 -18.48 -6.14
N SER A 39 -14.82 -19.03 -7.10
CA SER A 39 -14.76 -20.48 -7.38
C SER A 39 -13.58 -20.80 -8.30
N ALA A 40 -12.80 -21.84 -7.98
CA ALA A 40 -11.61 -22.24 -8.74
C ALA A 40 -10.67 -21.06 -9.04
N ASP A 41 -10.56 -20.64 -10.31
CA ASP A 41 -9.75 -19.53 -10.80
C ASP A 41 -10.51 -18.19 -10.89
N SER A 42 -11.81 -18.18 -10.61
CA SER A 42 -12.67 -16.99 -10.69
C SER A 42 -12.64 -16.16 -9.41
N THR A 43 -12.54 -14.84 -9.57
CA THR A 43 -12.43 -13.87 -8.48
C THR A 43 -13.48 -12.76 -8.57
N MET A 44 -13.80 -12.15 -7.43
CA MET A 44 -14.61 -10.93 -7.40
C MET A 44 -13.80 -9.75 -7.96
N PRO A 45 -14.46 -8.74 -8.57
CA PRO A 45 -13.79 -7.52 -8.97
C PRO A 45 -13.09 -6.86 -7.77
N PHE A 46 -11.79 -6.61 -7.90
CA PHE A 46 -10.99 -5.98 -6.86
C PHE A 46 -11.61 -4.66 -6.37
N GLN A 47 -11.62 -4.46 -5.05
CA GLN A 47 -12.03 -3.23 -4.40
C GLN A 47 -10.97 -2.83 -3.39
N GLN A 48 -10.28 -1.72 -3.66
CA GLN A 48 -9.18 -1.26 -2.82
C GLN A 48 -9.64 -0.85 -1.41
N HIS A 49 -8.76 -1.10 -0.42
CA HIS A 49 -8.94 -0.63 0.94
C HIS A 49 -8.98 0.92 0.96
N ARG A 50 -9.96 1.50 1.64
CA ARG A 50 -10.20 2.95 1.55
C ARG A 50 -9.07 3.78 2.16
N ASP A 51 -8.44 3.29 3.21
CA ASP A 51 -7.34 4.02 3.87
C ASP A 51 -6.09 4.16 2.99
N ILE A 52 -5.59 3.05 2.42
CA ILE A 52 -4.44 3.13 1.51
C ILE A 52 -4.80 3.98 0.28
N PHE A 53 -6.01 3.82 -0.28
CA PHE A 53 -6.45 4.63 -1.40
C PHE A 53 -6.53 6.12 -1.06
N TYR A 54 -7.04 6.47 0.11
CA TYR A 54 -7.14 7.86 0.58
C TYR A 54 -5.77 8.53 0.76
N LEU A 55 -4.74 7.74 1.10
CA LEU A 55 -3.39 8.22 1.36
C LEU A 55 -2.45 8.15 0.15
N SER A 56 -2.68 7.26 -0.81
CA SER A 56 -1.78 7.05 -1.95
C SER A 56 -2.44 7.14 -3.32
N GLY A 57 -3.76 7.02 -3.42
CA GLY A 57 -4.47 6.92 -4.70
C GLY A 57 -4.21 5.63 -5.48
N VAL A 58 -3.43 4.70 -4.93
CA VAL A 58 -3.09 3.42 -5.56
C VAL A 58 -4.28 2.49 -5.51
N ASP A 59 -4.77 2.07 -6.68
CA ASP A 59 -5.90 1.14 -6.87
C ASP A 59 -5.38 -0.18 -7.48
N GLN A 60 -4.51 -0.85 -6.74
CA GLN A 60 -3.89 -2.13 -7.12
C GLN A 60 -3.84 -3.05 -5.90
N GLU A 61 -4.01 -4.35 -6.12
CA GLU A 61 -3.79 -5.36 -5.10
C GLU A 61 -2.31 -5.46 -4.72
N GLU A 62 -2.02 -6.24 -3.66
CA GLU A 62 -0.65 -6.55 -3.23
C GLU A 62 0.24 -5.30 -3.17
N SER A 63 -0.31 -4.26 -2.54
CA SER A 63 0.30 -2.95 -2.40
C SER A 63 0.35 -2.56 -0.93
N ILE A 64 1.48 -2.01 -0.49
CA ILE A 64 1.67 -1.57 0.90
C ILE A 64 2.17 -0.13 0.91
N LEU A 65 1.56 0.72 1.72
CA LEU A 65 2.03 2.06 2.03
C LEU A 65 2.65 2.07 3.42
N LEU A 66 3.88 2.58 3.51
CA LEU A 66 4.61 2.74 4.76
C LEU A 66 4.94 4.22 4.96
N LEU A 67 4.52 4.76 6.11
CA LEU A 67 4.80 6.15 6.51
C LEU A 67 5.65 6.15 7.77
N CYS A 68 6.80 6.82 7.72
CA CYS A 68 7.73 6.95 8.84
C CYS A 68 8.27 8.39 8.88
N PRO A 69 7.50 9.37 9.38
CA PRO A 69 7.82 10.80 9.24
C PRO A 69 9.18 11.19 9.84
N ASP A 70 9.61 10.48 10.89
CA ASP A 70 10.87 10.72 11.60
C ASP A 70 12.04 9.87 11.10
N ALA A 71 11.89 9.21 9.94
CA ALA A 71 13.00 8.47 9.34
C ALA A 71 14.23 9.38 9.11
N PRO A 72 15.46 8.89 9.38
CA PRO A 72 16.68 9.68 9.23
C PRO A 72 16.87 10.20 7.80
N TYR A 73 16.54 9.39 6.81
CA TYR A 73 16.66 9.74 5.39
C TYR A 73 15.30 10.13 4.81
N GLU A 74 15.26 11.22 4.04
CA GLU A 74 14.00 11.76 3.48
C GLU A 74 13.28 10.75 2.57
N ASN A 75 14.04 9.95 1.83
CA ASN A 75 13.50 8.89 0.96
C ASN A 75 12.85 7.74 1.74
N GLN A 76 13.06 7.62 3.05
CA GLN A 76 12.46 6.58 3.88
C GLN A 76 11.21 7.06 4.63
N ARG A 77 10.79 8.32 4.44
CA ARG A 77 9.64 8.88 5.14
C ARG A 77 8.30 8.45 4.57
N GLU A 78 8.25 8.26 3.25
CA GLU A 78 7.09 7.79 2.52
C GLU A 78 7.57 6.72 1.53
N MET A 79 7.08 5.49 1.68
CA MET A 79 7.47 4.37 0.83
C MET A 79 6.25 3.59 0.38
N LEU A 80 6.24 3.22 -0.90
CA LEU A 80 5.20 2.39 -1.51
C LEU A 80 5.82 1.08 -1.99
N PHE A 81 5.17 -0.03 -1.70
CA PHE A 81 5.56 -1.35 -2.15
C PHE A 81 4.49 -1.87 -3.09
N LEU A 82 4.88 -2.40 -4.24
CA LEU A 82 3.98 -2.91 -5.27
C LEU A 82 4.43 -4.30 -5.73
N ARG A 83 3.48 -5.14 -6.13
CA ARG A 83 3.79 -6.37 -6.86
C ARG A 83 4.56 -6.03 -8.15
N GLU A 84 5.70 -6.67 -8.36
CA GLU A 84 6.43 -6.58 -9.62
C GLU A 84 5.60 -7.14 -10.76
N THR A 85 5.71 -6.51 -11.94
CA THR A 85 5.03 -6.97 -13.15
C THR A 85 6.01 -7.47 -14.17
N ASN A 86 5.62 -8.56 -14.81
CA ASN A 86 6.31 -9.14 -15.95
C ASN A 86 5.39 -9.01 -17.18
N GLU A 87 5.97 -8.76 -18.35
CA GLU A 87 5.22 -8.67 -19.62
C GLU A 87 4.33 -9.89 -19.87
N HIS A 88 4.76 -11.09 -19.45
CA HIS A 88 3.94 -12.30 -19.52
C HIS A 88 2.72 -12.28 -18.59
N ILE A 89 2.80 -11.62 -17.44
CA ILE A 89 1.72 -11.52 -16.44
C ILE A 89 0.70 -10.45 -16.87
N ALA A 90 1.16 -9.36 -17.49
CA ALA A 90 0.33 -8.25 -17.94
C ALA A 90 -0.74 -8.68 -18.98
N VAL A 91 -0.45 -9.71 -19.78
CA VAL A 91 -1.40 -10.27 -20.75
C VAL A 91 -2.65 -10.85 -20.07
N TRP A 92 -2.51 -11.40 -18.86
CA TRP A 92 -3.58 -12.13 -18.17
C TRP A 92 -4.22 -11.33 -17.03
N HIS A 93 -3.40 -10.57 -16.28
CA HIS A 93 -3.85 -9.84 -15.08
C HIS A 93 -4.00 -8.33 -15.29
N GLY A 94 -3.82 -7.88 -16.54
CA GLY A 94 -3.79 -6.46 -16.89
C GLY A 94 -2.49 -5.77 -16.50
N GLU A 95 -2.30 -4.57 -17.02
CA GLU A 95 -1.14 -3.73 -16.70
C GLU A 95 -1.20 -3.29 -15.23
N LYS A 96 -0.16 -3.63 -14.46
CA LYS A 96 0.04 -3.08 -13.12
C LYS A 96 0.85 -1.80 -13.19
N LEU A 97 0.86 -1.06 -12.08
CA LEU A 97 1.61 0.17 -11.95
C LEU A 97 3.12 -0.09 -12.04
N THR A 98 3.77 0.61 -12.97
CA THR A 98 5.22 0.83 -12.92
C THR A 98 5.56 1.78 -11.76
N LYS A 99 6.84 1.83 -11.38
CA LYS A 99 7.30 2.75 -10.33
C LYS A 99 7.07 4.21 -10.71
N GLU A 100 7.25 4.55 -11.99
CA GLU A 100 7.03 5.87 -12.53
C GLU A 100 5.56 6.26 -12.46
N ARG A 101 4.67 5.34 -12.88
CA ARG A 101 3.23 5.59 -12.83
C ARG A 101 2.71 5.67 -11.39
N ALA A 102 3.26 4.87 -10.49
CA ALA A 102 2.95 4.94 -9.07
C ALA A 102 3.34 6.29 -8.47
N TYR A 103 4.51 6.84 -8.86
CA TYR A 103 4.92 8.19 -8.48
C TYR A 103 3.95 9.26 -9.03
N GLU A 104 3.56 9.18 -10.30
CA GLU A 104 2.62 10.14 -10.90
C GLU A 104 1.26 10.18 -10.18
N ILE A 105 0.75 9.02 -9.76
CA ILE A 105 -0.54 8.90 -9.07
C ILE A 105 -0.43 9.34 -7.61
N SER A 106 0.59 8.86 -6.89
CA SER A 106 0.66 9.01 -5.43
C SER A 106 1.49 10.20 -4.95
N GLY A 107 2.41 10.70 -5.77
CA GLY A 107 3.46 11.65 -5.40
C GLY A 107 4.57 11.04 -4.53
N ILE A 108 4.59 9.73 -4.29
CA ILE A 108 5.59 9.04 -3.47
C ILE A 108 6.79 8.69 -4.34
N LYS A 109 7.96 9.26 -4.01
CA LYS A 109 9.20 9.07 -4.79
C LYS A 109 9.82 7.69 -4.61
N THR A 110 9.69 7.12 -3.42
CA THR A 110 10.33 5.87 -3.06
C THR A 110 9.38 4.71 -3.27
N VAL A 111 9.57 3.99 -4.38
CA VAL A 111 8.75 2.82 -4.73
C VAL A 111 9.63 1.57 -4.79
N HIS A 112 9.30 0.60 -3.95
CA HIS A 112 9.96 -0.70 -3.84
C HIS A 112 9.07 -1.81 -4.42
N TRP A 113 9.67 -2.96 -4.67
CA TRP A 113 8.92 -4.17 -4.97
C TRP A 113 8.48 -4.84 -3.67
N LEU A 114 7.33 -5.52 -3.71
CA LEU A 114 6.75 -6.14 -2.53
C LEU A 114 7.68 -7.16 -1.85
N GLN A 115 8.51 -7.86 -2.63
CA GLN A 115 9.51 -8.81 -2.12
C GLN A 115 10.56 -8.16 -1.20
N ASP A 116 10.79 -6.85 -1.32
CA ASP A 116 11.75 -6.12 -0.49
C ASP A 116 11.11 -5.61 0.83
N PHE A 117 9.79 -5.79 1.01
CA PHE A 117 9.05 -5.20 2.12
C PHE A 117 9.60 -5.60 3.48
N GLU A 118 9.77 -6.90 3.74
CA GLU A 118 10.23 -7.38 5.05
C GLU A 118 11.61 -6.82 5.41
N LYS A 119 12.51 -6.75 4.43
CA LYS A 119 13.85 -6.20 4.60
C LYS A 119 13.81 -4.72 4.95
N VAL A 120 13.03 -3.92 4.20
CA VAL A 120 12.91 -2.48 4.46
C VAL A 120 12.21 -2.24 5.78
N LEU A 121 11.14 -2.97 6.08
CA LEU A 121 10.44 -2.87 7.35
C LEU A 121 11.39 -3.16 8.53
N PHE A 122 12.20 -4.21 8.43
CA PHE A 122 13.17 -4.55 9.47
C PHE A 122 14.15 -3.39 9.75
N GLU A 123 14.66 -2.74 8.70
CA GLU A 123 15.50 -1.55 8.83
C GLU A 123 14.73 -0.40 9.51
N MET A 124 13.51 -0.10 9.04
CA MET A 124 12.70 0.99 9.59
C MET A 124 12.36 0.79 11.06
N MET A 125 12.09 -0.44 11.48
CA MET A 125 11.79 -0.79 12.87
C MET A 125 12.95 -0.49 13.81
N THR A 126 14.19 -0.37 13.33
CA THR A 126 15.34 0.04 14.16
C THR A 126 15.28 1.51 14.60
N TYR A 127 14.49 2.33 13.90
CA TYR A 127 14.37 3.77 14.15
C TYR A 127 13.08 4.15 14.89
N THR A 128 12.17 3.20 15.12
CA THR A 128 10.79 3.49 15.54
C THR A 128 10.40 2.74 16.80
N ASP A 129 9.70 3.43 17.70
CA ASP A 129 9.23 2.91 18.99
C ASP A 129 7.76 2.48 18.94
N THR A 130 6.98 2.98 17.97
CA THR A 130 5.53 2.74 17.85
C THR A 130 5.13 2.34 16.44
N MET A 131 4.30 1.30 16.31
CA MET A 131 3.75 0.86 15.03
C MET A 131 2.23 1.04 15.01
N TYR A 132 1.73 1.72 13.99
CA TYR A 132 0.31 1.84 13.66
C TYR A 132 -0.03 0.85 12.56
N ILE A 133 -1.03 0.02 12.83
CA ILE A 133 -1.59 -0.94 11.88
C ILE A 133 -3.09 -0.73 11.78
N ASN A 134 -3.65 -1.02 10.62
CA ASN A 134 -5.09 -1.14 10.48
C ASN A 134 -5.54 -2.42 11.19
N THR A 135 -6.10 -2.26 12.39
CA THR A 135 -6.75 -3.36 13.10
C THR A 135 -8.10 -3.63 12.44
N ASN A 136 -8.13 -4.55 11.46
CA ASN A 136 -9.37 -5.09 10.91
C ASN A 136 -10.01 -6.10 11.90
N GLU A 137 -9.97 -5.76 13.19
CA GLU A 137 -10.30 -6.59 14.34
C GLU A 137 -11.81 -6.53 14.59
N HIS A 138 -12.61 -6.98 13.62
CA HIS A 138 -13.99 -7.29 13.93
C HIS A 138 -14.02 -8.60 14.73
N TYR A 139 -14.67 -8.62 15.89
CA TYR A 139 -14.74 -9.81 16.78
C TYR A 139 -15.32 -11.08 16.12
N ARG A 140 -16.00 -10.94 14.97
CA ARG A 140 -16.52 -12.04 14.13
C ARG A 140 -15.71 -12.28 12.85
N ALA A 141 -14.54 -11.64 12.72
CA ALA A 141 -13.68 -11.88 11.58
C ALA A 141 -13.12 -13.30 11.67
N THR A 142 -13.74 -14.22 10.93
CA THR A 142 -13.20 -15.55 10.70
C THR A 142 -12.31 -15.48 9.46
N ILE A 143 -11.01 -15.69 9.63
CA ILE A 143 -10.06 -15.87 8.52
C ILE A 143 -10.18 -17.34 8.08
N GLU A 144 -11.29 -17.68 7.43
CA GLU A 144 -11.64 -19.07 7.06
C GLU A 144 -11.27 -19.44 5.61
N THR A 145 -10.48 -18.61 4.92
CA THR A 145 -10.22 -18.89 3.50
C THR A 145 -9.12 -19.93 3.32
N GLU A 146 -9.47 -21.20 3.51
CA GLU A 146 -8.85 -22.30 2.77
C GLU A 146 -9.73 -22.64 1.56
N THR A 147 -9.37 -22.14 0.38
CA THR A 147 -9.82 -22.78 -0.85
C THR A 147 -9.10 -24.13 -0.94
N ARG A 148 -9.89 -25.22 -0.92
CA ARG A 148 -9.43 -26.61 -0.98
C ARG A 148 -8.40 -26.87 -2.08
#